data_AF-A0A2D7FNJ0-F1
#
_entry.id   AF-A0A2D7FNJ0-F1
#
_cell.length_a   1.000
_cell.length_b   1.000
_cell.length_c   1.000
_cell.angle_alpha   90.00
_cell.angle_beta   90.00
_cell.angle_gamma   90.00
#
_symmetry.space_group_name_H-M   'P 1'
#
loop_
_entity.id
_entity.type
_entity.pdbx_description
1 polymer ?
#
loop_
_entity_poly.entity_id
_entity_poly.type
_entity_poly.pdbx_seq_one_letter_code
_entity_poly.pdbx_strand_id
1 'polypeptide(L)'
;PPKYPQFIIEQTAIAGALSPEILSKTELAAQSAQYIAARLNRMSDEVERGWEGSPSGDGGLTFARELRGVREAFNIDGPLISSKDARALDELAPALQPVYLDPAVLTIKERDIAINTPTELLAAVMAQGRNGVALQRYKGLGEMNPDQLWQTTLDKDARSLLQVKVQDVAESNDLFEQLMGDVVEPRRAFIQENALAVANLDI
;
A
#
# COMPACT_ATOMS: atom_id res chain seq x y z
N PRO A 1 -0.41 10.23 -6.50
CA PRO A 1 -1.23 9.02 -6.76
C PRO A 1 -0.33 7.90 -7.27
N PRO A 2 -0.42 6.66 -6.74
CA PRO A 2 0.33 5.55 -7.30
C PRO A 2 -0.05 5.39 -8.78
N LYS A 3 0.96 5.22 -9.65
CA LYS A 3 0.80 5.10 -11.11
C LYS A 3 -0.15 3.95 -11.49
N TYR A 4 -0.28 2.95 -10.63
CA TYR A 4 -1.08 1.76 -10.85
C TYR A 4 -2.01 1.50 -9.65
N PRO A 5 -3.31 1.21 -9.89
CA PRO A 5 -4.24 0.89 -8.82
C PRO A 5 -3.95 -0.49 -8.21
N GLN A 6 -3.77 -0.53 -6.88
CA GLN A 6 -3.43 -1.75 -6.14
C GLN A 6 -4.46 -2.87 -6.36
N PHE A 7 -5.75 -2.56 -6.35
CA PHE A 7 -6.82 -3.56 -6.46
C PHE A 7 -6.78 -4.31 -7.80
N ILE A 8 -6.39 -3.65 -8.90
CA ILE A 8 -6.27 -4.30 -10.22
C ILE A 8 -5.01 -5.16 -10.25
N ILE A 9 -3.87 -4.67 -9.74
CA ILE A 9 -2.64 -5.46 -9.65
C ILE A 9 -2.88 -6.74 -8.86
N GLU A 10 -3.58 -6.63 -7.74
CA GLU A 10 -3.89 -7.78 -6.88
C GLU A 10 -4.75 -8.81 -7.61
N GLN A 11 -5.77 -8.39 -8.37
CA GLN A 11 -6.56 -9.31 -9.19
C GLN A 11 -5.76 -9.94 -10.33
N THR A 12 -4.87 -9.17 -10.97
CA THR A 12 -3.98 -9.69 -12.03
C THR A 12 -2.99 -10.70 -11.44
N ALA A 13 -2.48 -10.49 -10.23
CA ALA A 13 -1.62 -11.43 -9.51
C ALA A 13 -2.36 -12.71 -9.14
N ILE A 14 -3.58 -12.61 -8.57
CA ILE A 14 -4.41 -13.80 -8.25
C ILE A 14 -4.72 -14.60 -9.52
N ALA A 15 -4.98 -13.92 -10.64
CA ALA A 15 -5.23 -14.57 -11.92
C ALA A 15 -3.96 -15.20 -12.56
N GLY A 16 -2.76 -14.93 -12.03
CA GLY A 16 -1.50 -15.38 -12.63
C GLY A 16 -1.24 -14.76 -14.00
N ALA A 17 -1.66 -13.50 -14.19
CA ALA A 17 -1.55 -12.77 -15.45
C ALA A 17 -0.49 -11.66 -15.39
N LEU A 18 0.48 -11.75 -14.46
CA LEU A 18 1.63 -10.85 -14.37
C LEU A 18 2.87 -11.46 -15.06
N SER A 19 2.66 -12.38 -16.00
CA SER A 19 3.71 -13.05 -16.77
C SER A 19 3.82 -12.50 -18.20
N PRO A 20 5.00 -11.99 -18.61
CA PRO A 20 5.25 -11.59 -20.00
C PRO A 20 5.00 -12.72 -21.02
N GLU A 21 5.23 -13.98 -20.63
CA GLU A 21 5.05 -15.13 -21.52
C GLU A 21 3.58 -15.35 -21.88
N ILE A 22 2.68 -15.15 -20.91
CA ILE A 22 1.23 -15.25 -21.12
C ILE A 22 0.74 -14.05 -21.93
N LEU A 23 1.15 -12.84 -21.55
CA LEU A 23 0.65 -11.60 -22.16
C LEU A 23 1.23 -11.28 -23.54
N SER A 24 2.34 -11.92 -23.93
CA SER A 24 2.86 -11.85 -25.31
C SER A 24 1.97 -12.56 -26.33
N LYS A 25 1.12 -13.50 -25.90
CA LYS A 25 0.20 -14.25 -26.76
C LYS A 25 -1.15 -13.53 -26.82
N THR A 26 -1.52 -13.00 -27.99
CA THR A 26 -2.71 -12.16 -28.18
C THR A 26 -4.00 -12.78 -27.63
N GLU A 27 -4.24 -14.07 -27.90
CA GLU A 27 -5.44 -14.77 -27.42
C GLU A 27 -5.45 -14.92 -25.90
N LEU A 28 -4.33 -15.32 -25.29
CA LEU A 28 -4.24 -15.49 -23.83
C LEU A 28 -4.29 -14.14 -23.11
N ALA A 29 -3.69 -13.10 -23.67
CA ALA A 29 -3.79 -11.74 -23.14
C ALA A 29 -5.24 -11.26 -23.12
N ALA A 30 -5.98 -11.47 -24.22
CA ALA A 30 -7.40 -11.11 -24.29
C ALA A 30 -8.25 -11.90 -23.31
N GLN A 31 -8.04 -13.22 -23.21
CA GLN A 31 -8.74 -14.07 -22.24
C GLN A 31 -8.43 -13.66 -20.80
N SER A 32 -7.18 -13.38 -20.48
CA SER A 32 -6.74 -12.93 -19.15
C SER A 32 -7.39 -11.59 -18.79
N ALA A 33 -7.39 -10.63 -19.72
CA ALA A 33 -8.03 -9.33 -19.52
C ALA A 33 -9.53 -9.46 -19.24
N GLN A 34 -10.24 -10.29 -20.03
CA GLN A 34 -11.67 -10.54 -19.85
C GLN A 34 -11.96 -11.25 -18.53
N TYR A 35 -11.13 -12.24 -18.17
CA TYR A 35 -11.27 -12.97 -16.91
C TYR A 35 -11.09 -12.04 -15.69
N ILE A 36 -10.05 -11.20 -15.70
CA ILE A 36 -9.80 -10.23 -14.62
C ILE A 36 -10.92 -9.18 -14.54
N ALA A 37 -11.40 -8.68 -15.68
CA ALA A 37 -12.54 -7.75 -15.71
C ALA A 37 -13.81 -8.38 -15.12
N ALA A 38 -14.08 -9.65 -15.40
CA ALA A 38 -15.20 -10.38 -14.79
C ALA A 38 -15.03 -10.52 -13.26
N ARG A 39 -13.81 -10.75 -12.78
CA ARG A 39 -13.51 -10.76 -11.33
C ARG A 39 -13.75 -9.40 -10.68
N LEU A 40 -13.26 -8.32 -11.29
CA LEU A 40 -13.50 -6.95 -10.81
C LEU A 40 -14.99 -6.65 -10.73
N ASN A 41 -15.78 -7.05 -11.72
CA ASN A 41 -17.24 -6.91 -11.70
C ASN A 41 -17.92 -7.72 -10.60
N ARG A 42 -17.43 -8.92 -10.30
CA ARG A 42 -17.99 -9.75 -9.21
C ARG A 42 -17.76 -9.12 -7.84
N MET A 43 -16.62 -8.47 -7.66
CA MET A 43 -16.23 -7.82 -6.41
C MET A 43 -16.81 -6.42 -6.23
N SER A 44 -17.27 -5.80 -7.33
CA SER A 44 -17.83 -4.46 -7.32
C SER A 44 -19.32 -4.47 -6.97
N ASP A 45 -19.75 -3.43 -6.24
CA ASP A 45 -21.16 -3.12 -6.02
C ASP A 45 -21.90 -2.96 -7.35
N GLU A 46 -23.22 -3.16 -7.36
CA GLU A 46 -24.03 -3.19 -8.58
C GLU A 46 -23.86 -1.93 -9.45
N VAL A 47 -23.72 -0.76 -8.82
CA VAL A 47 -23.52 0.54 -9.49
C VAL A 47 -22.10 0.78 -9.98
N GLU A 48 -21.15 -0.06 -9.56
CA GLU A 48 -19.71 0.05 -9.83
C GLU A 48 -19.20 -0.99 -10.84
N ARG A 49 -20.09 -1.87 -11.32
CA ARG A 49 -19.81 -2.84 -12.38
C ARG A 49 -19.67 -2.14 -13.74
N GLY A 50 -19.29 -2.93 -14.74
CA GLY A 50 -19.04 -2.47 -16.12
C GLY A 50 -17.56 -2.45 -16.47
N TRP A 51 -16.71 -3.16 -15.71
CA TRP A 51 -15.32 -3.37 -16.06
C TRP A 51 -15.21 -4.19 -17.35
N GLU A 52 -14.44 -3.67 -18.28
CA GLU A 52 -14.01 -4.31 -19.51
C GLU A 52 -12.49 -4.36 -19.54
N GLY A 53 -11.94 -5.50 -19.96
CA GLY A 53 -10.50 -5.73 -20.05
C GLY A 53 -10.09 -5.98 -21.50
N SER A 54 -9.01 -5.33 -21.93
CA SER A 54 -8.40 -5.55 -23.24
C SER A 54 -6.87 -5.52 -23.16
N PRO A 55 -6.14 -6.23 -24.03
CA PRO A 55 -4.69 -6.04 -24.16
C PRO A 55 -4.37 -4.59 -24.54
N SER A 56 -3.33 -4.01 -23.95
CA SER A 56 -2.88 -2.63 -24.25
C SER A 56 -2.01 -2.54 -25.51
N GLY A 57 -1.49 -3.67 -26.00
CA GLY A 57 -0.64 -3.76 -27.20
C GLY A 57 0.86 -3.59 -26.95
N ASP A 58 1.27 -3.14 -25.75
CA ASP A 58 2.69 -3.07 -25.33
C ASP A 58 3.12 -4.29 -24.48
N GLY A 59 2.32 -5.37 -24.51
CA GLY A 59 2.47 -6.53 -23.62
C GLY A 59 1.78 -6.34 -22.26
N GLY A 60 0.97 -5.30 -22.11
CA GLY A 60 0.16 -5.00 -20.93
C GLY A 60 -1.34 -5.26 -21.06
N LEU A 61 -2.08 -4.80 -20.04
CA LEU A 61 -3.53 -4.92 -19.92
C LEU A 61 -4.16 -3.57 -19.56
N THR A 62 -5.25 -3.24 -20.25
CA THR A 62 -6.09 -2.07 -19.95
C THR A 62 -7.42 -2.54 -19.39
N PHE A 63 -7.85 -1.89 -18.30
CA PHE A 63 -9.16 -2.10 -17.68
C PHE A 63 -9.92 -0.77 -17.64
N ALA A 64 -11.14 -0.76 -18.15
CA ALA A 64 -11.96 0.45 -18.16
C ALA A 64 -13.39 0.16 -17.73
N ARG A 65 -14.06 1.16 -17.16
CA ARG A 65 -15.49 1.15 -16.87
C ARG A 65 -16.08 2.55 -17.06
N GLU A 66 -17.40 2.63 -17.16
CA GLU A 66 -18.13 3.89 -17.10
C GLU A 66 -18.87 3.98 -15.76
N LEU A 67 -18.48 4.93 -14.92
CA LEU A 67 -19.08 5.16 -13.61
C LEU A 67 -19.76 6.53 -13.62
N ARG A 68 -21.10 6.55 -13.54
CA ARG A 68 -21.91 7.79 -13.50
C ARG A 68 -21.60 8.75 -14.67
N GLY A 69 -21.41 8.21 -15.87
CA GLY A 69 -21.09 9.00 -17.08
C GLY A 69 -19.61 9.40 -17.21
N VAL A 70 -18.74 8.97 -16.27
CA VAL A 70 -17.30 9.20 -16.33
C VAL A 70 -16.60 7.89 -16.69
N ARG A 71 -15.82 7.91 -17.77
CA ARG A 71 -14.99 6.76 -18.15
C ARG A 71 -13.72 6.74 -17.31
N GLU A 72 -13.56 5.69 -16.52
CA GLU A 72 -12.32 5.38 -15.81
C GLU A 72 -11.55 4.33 -16.63
N ALA A 73 -10.25 4.53 -16.80
CA ALA A 73 -9.38 3.57 -17.47
C ALA A 73 -8.04 3.49 -16.75
N PHE A 74 -7.60 2.27 -16.50
CA PHE A 74 -6.35 1.94 -15.84
C PHE A 74 -5.53 1.02 -16.72
N ASN A 75 -4.25 1.32 -16.87
CA ASN A 75 -3.32 0.54 -17.68
C ASN A 75 -2.25 -0.09 -16.79
N ILE A 76 -2.11 -1.40 -16.89
CA ILE A 76 -0.97 -2.17 -16.40
C ILE A 76 -0.06 -2.32 -17.62
N ASP A 77 0.95 -1.44 -17.73
CA ASP A 77 1.82 -1.35 -18.89
C ASP A 77 2.83 -2.51 -18.96
N GLY A 78 3.34 -2.79 -20.17
CA GLY A 78 4.35 -3.82 -20.39
C GLY A 78 5.61 -3.69 -19.51
N PRO A 79 6.13 -2.47 -19.24
CA PRO A 79 7.22 -2.26 -18.29
C PRO A 79 6.92 -2.76 -16.88
N LEU A 80 5.71 -2.57 -16.35
CA LEU A 80 5.33 -3.12 -15.05
C LEU A 80 5.33 -4.66 -15.09
N ILE A 81 4.75 -5.27 -16.11
CA ILE A 81 4.69 -6.74 -16.24
C ILE A 81 6.07 -7.37 -16.40
N SER A 82 7.00 -6.68 -17.08
CA SER A 82 8.38 -7.16 -17.21
C SER A 82 9.25 -6.96 -15.96
N SER A 83 8.76 -6.22 -14.96
CA SER A 83 9.48 -5.90 -13.73
C SER A 83 9.74 -7.13 -12.84
N LYS A 84 10.67 -6.98 -11.89
CA LYS A 84 10.94 -8.03 -10.89
C LYS A 84 9.78 -8.20 -9.92
N ASP A 85 9.11 -7.10 -9.57
CA ASP A 85 7.99 -7.12 -8.62
C ASP A 85 6.79 -7.87 -9.22
N ALA A 86 6.50 -7.67 -10.51
CA ALA A 86 5.44 -8.42 -11.20
C ALA A 86 5.71 -9.93 -11.21
N ARG A 87 6.96 -10.36 -11.45
CA ARG A 87 7.33 -11.78 -11.39
C ARG A 87 7.18 -12.35 -9.99
N ALA A 88 7.64 -11.62 -8.97
CA ALA A 88 7.49 -12.04 -7.58
C ALA A 88 6.02 -12.18 -7.17
N LEU A 89 5.14 -11.31 -7.67
CA LEU A 89 3.69 -11.43 -7.45
C LEU A 89 3.07 -12.60 -8.22
N ASP A 90 3.50 -12.83 -9.46
CA ASP A 90 3.01 -13.94 -10.29
C ASP A 90 3.39 -15.31 -9.69
N GLU A 91 4.57 -15.43 -9.10
CA GLU A 91 5.02 -16.63 -8.37
C GLU A 91 4.13 -17.00 -7.17
N LEU A 92 3.37 -16.04 -6.63
CA LEU A 92 2.42 -16.28 -5.55
C LEU A 92 1.08 -16.82 -6.07
N ALA A 93 0.77 -16.72 -7.36
CA ALA A 93 -0.52 -17.10 -7.93
C ALA A 93 -0.97 -18.53 -7.53
N PRO A 94 -0.12 -19.58 -7.57
CA PRO A 94 -0.52 -20.93 -7.15
C PRO A 94 -0.92 -21.04 -5.68
N ALA A 95 -0.37 -20.19 -4.81
CA ALA A 95 -0.74 -20.14 -3.39
C ALA A 95 -1.99 -19.28 -3.14
N LEU A 96 -2.21 -18.25 -3.98
CA LEU A 96 -3.36 -17.35 -3.87
C LEU A 96 -4.64 -17.98 -4.45
N GLN A 97 -4.53 -18.66 -5.59
CA GLN A 97 -5.67 -19.17 -6.34
C GLN A 97 -6.60 -20.10 -5.54
N PRO A 98 -6.12 -21.05 -4.72
CA PRO A 98 -6.98 -21.93 -3.94
C PRO A 98 -7.93 -21.21 -2.97
N VAL A 99 -7.56 -19.99 -2.56
CA VAL A 99 -8.31 -19.21 -1.57
C VAL A 99 -9.06 -18.06 -2.22
N TYR A 100 -8.46 -17.38 -3.19
CA TYR A 100 -8.95 -16.11 -3.72
C TYR A 100 -9.47 -16.20 -5.16
N LEU A 101 -9.50 -17.38 -5.80
CA LEU A 101 -10.17 -17.50 -7.11
C LEU A 101 -11.66 -17.17 -7.02
N ASP A 102 -12.28 -17.59 -5.92
CA ASP A 102 -13.66 -17.26 -5.57
C ASP A 102 -13.69 -16.49 -4.25
N PRO A 103 -14.78 -15.75 -3.95
CA PRO A 103 -14.90 -15.05 -2.67
C PRO A 103 -14.76 -16.01 -1.49
N ALA A 104 -13.81 -15.74 -0.62
CA ALA A 104 -13.63 -16.44 0.64
C ALA A 104 -14.50 -15.80 1.73
N VAL A 105 -14.70 -16.54 2.82
CA VAL A 105 -15.39 -16.03 4.01
C VAL A 105 -14.46 -16.14 5.21
N LEU A 106 -14.26 -15.01 5.88
CA LEU A 106 -13.58 -14.94 7.17
C LEU A 106 -14.62 -14.90 8.28
N THR A 107 -14.68 -15.96 9.08
CA THR A 107 -15.54 -16.03 10.26
C THR A 107 -14.75 -15.60 11.50
N ILE A 108 -15.20 -14.53 12.16
CA ILE A 108 -14.65 -14.03 13.42
C ILE A 108 -15.75 -14.04 14.47
N LYS A 109 -15.64 -14.93 15.44
CA LYS A 109 -16.69 -15.20 16.45
C LYS A 109 -18.00 -15.61 15.74
N GLU A 110 -19.00 -14.74 15.74
CA GLU A 110 -20.32 -14.94 15.14
C GLU A 110 -20.56 -14.06 13.90
N ARG A 111 -19.52 -13.39 13.39
CA ARG A 111 -19.60 -12.53 12.20
C ARG A 111 -18.87 -13.16 11.04
N ASP A 112 -19.54 -13.24 9.90
CA ASP A 112 -18.97 -13.63 8.62
C ASP A 112 -18.67 -12.38 7.79
N ILE A 113 -17.46 -12.32 7.24
CA ILE A 113 -16.98 -11.22 6.40
C ILE A 113 -16.54 -11.82 5.08
N ALA A 114 -17.08 -11.32 3.96
CA ALA A 114 -16.62 -11.71 2.64
C ALA A 114 -15.23 -11.11 2.39
N ILE A 115 -14.32 -11.93 1.86
CA ILE A 115 -12.93 -11.57 1.56
C ILE A 115 -12.62 -12.01 0.13
N ASN A 116 -12.26 -11.07 -0.71
CA ASN A 116 -11.94 -11.32 -2.11
C ASN A 116 -10.43 -11.28 -2.37
N THR A 117 -9.66 -10.66 -1.48
CA THR A 117 -8.22 -10.47 -1.66
C THR A 117 -7.39 -10.67 -0.39
N PRO A 118 -6.08 -10.98 -0.51
CA PRO A 118 -5.16 -11.01 0.63
C PRO A 118 -5.10 -9.69 1.40
N THR A 119 -5.14 -8.55 0.70
CA THR A 119 -5.11 -7.23 1.34
C THR A 119 -6.37 -6.99 2.16
N GLU A 120 -7.54 -7.40 1.66
CA GLU A 120 -8.80 -7.35 2.41
C GLU A 120 -8.74 -8.23 3.67
N LEU A 121 -8.17 -9.44 3.57
CA LEU A 121 -7.97 -10.32 4.73
C LEU A 121 -7.11 -9.64 5.80
N LEU A 122 -5.96 -9.09 5.39
CA LEU A 122 -5.04 -8.40 6.29
C LEU A 122 -5.72 -7.22 6.96
N ALA A 123 -6.46 -6.41 6.19
CA ALA A 123 -7.20 -5.27 6.70
C ALA A 123 -8.26 -5.69 7.73
N ALA A 124 -9.03 -6.75 7.45
CA ALA A 124 -10.04 -7.28 8.37
C ALA A 124 -9.42 -7.80 9.68
N VAL A 125 -8.31 -8.54 9.59
CA VAL A 125 -7.58 -9.05 10.76
C VAL A 125 -6.99 -7.90 11.58
N MET A 126 -6.37 -6.91 10.95
CA MET A 126 -5.82 -5.73 11.63
C MET A 126 -6.90 -4.89 12.29
N ALA A 127 -8.04 -4.67 11.62
CA ALA A 127 -9.17 -3.97 12.19
C ALA A 127 -9.73 -4.70 13.42
N GLN A 128 -9.82 -6.03 13.35
CA GLN A 128 -10.23 -6.83 14.49
C GLN A 128 -9.24 -6.74 15.65
N GLY A 129 -7.93 -6.76 15.38
CA GLY A 129 -6.89 -6.63 16.40
C GLY A 129 -6.87 -5.27 17.11
N ARG A 130 -7.33 -4.20 16.43
CA ARG A 130 -7.46 -2.86 17.03
C ARG A 130 -8.70 -2.71 17.92
N ASN A 131 -9.70 -3.57 17.77
CA ASN A 131 -10.93 -3.48 18.56
C ASN A 131 -10.65 -3.67 20.06
N GLY A 132 -10.94 -2.65 20.85
CA GLY A 132 -10.74 -2.64 22.30
C GLY A 132 -9.35 -2.19 22.76
N VAL A 133 -8.47 -1.81 21.84
CA VAL A 133 -7.15 -1.23 22.18
C VAL A 133 -7.25 0.29 22.12
N ALA A 134 -7.01 0.94 23.26
CA ALA A 134 -6.77 2.39 23.29
C ALA A 134 -5.28 2.65 23.02
N LEU A 135 -4.99 3.34 21.93
CA LEU A 135 -3.63 3.77 21.59
C LEU A 135 -3.44 5.22 22.04
N GLN A 136 -2.42 5.46 22.84
CA GLN A 136 -1.98 6.79 23.21
C GLN A 136 -0.56 7.01 22.69
N ARG A 137 -0.39 8.05 21.87
CA ARG A 137 0.91 8.48 21.38
C ARG A 137 1.37 9.68 22.21
N TYR A 138 2.47 9.51 22.92
CA TYR A 138 3.10 10.60 23.67
C TYR A 138 3.85 11.52 22.72
N LYS A 139 3.42 12.79 22.62
CA LYS A 139 4.10 13.79 21.77
C LYS A 139 5.19 14.55 22.54
N GLY A 140 5.10 14.58 23.86
CA GLY A 140 6.14 15.09 24.74
C GLY A 140 6.30 14.27 26.02
N LEU A 141 7.45 14.40 26.68
CA LEU A 141 7.74 13.69 27.94
C LEU A 141 6.78 14.09 29.07
N GLY A 142 6.24 15.32 29.04
CA GLY A 142 5.29 15.81 30.04
C GLY A 142 3.88 15.22 29.94
N GLU A 143 3.59 14.44 28.90
CA GLU A 143 2.32 13.69 28.78
C GLU A 143 2.34 12.37 29.56
N MET A 144 3.51 11.96 30.06
CA MET A 144 3.71 10.75 30.85
C MET A 144 3.66 11.08 32.35
N ASN A 145 3.05 10.18 33.13
CA ASN A 145 3.18 10.24 34.59
C ASN A 145 4.62 9.90 35.03
N PRO A 146 5.10 10.39 36.18
CA PRO A 146 6.48 10.16 36.63
C PRO A 146 6.91 8.68 36.66
N ASP A 147 6.03 7.79 37.13
CA ASP A 147 6.31 6.35 37.18
C ASP A 147 6.47 5.73 35.78
N GLN A 148 5.66 6.19 34.82
CA GLN A 148 5.76 5.74 33.42
C GLN A 148 7.06 6.21 32.78
N LEU A 149 7.44 7.49 33.00
CA LEU A 149 8.69 8.03 32.48
C LEU A 149 9.90 7.27 33.05
N TRP A 150 9.87 6.96 34.35
CA TRP A 150 10.93 6.16 34.97
C TRP A 150 11.05 4.78 34.33
N GLN A 151 9.94 4.02 34.30
CA GLN A 151 9.91 2.65 33.80
C GLN A 151 10.26 2.52 32.30
N THR A 152 9.88 3.51 31.49
CA THR A 152 10.07 3.44 30.03
C THR A 152 11.37 4.07 29.55
N THR A 153 11.85 5.13 30.22
CA THR A 153 12.91 5.99 29.69
C THR A 153 14.17 6.02 30.56
N LEU A 154 14.04 5.92 31.89
CA LEU A 154 15.17 6.12 32.82
C LEU A 154 15.73 4.82 33.41
N ASP A 155 14.89 3.80 33.58
CA ASP A 155 15.29 2.50 34.11
C ASP A 155 16.40 1.88 33.24
N LYS A 156 17.54 1.55 33.87
CA LYS A 156 18.71 0.99 33.19
C LYS A 156 18.42 -0.32 32.47
N ASP A 157 17.45 -1.10 32.95
CA ASP A 157 17.16 -2.44 32.45
C ASP A 157 16.11 -2.42 31.32
N ALA A 158 15.39 -1.29 31.15
CA ALA A 158 14.34 -1.11 30.14
C ALA A 158 14.64 -0.01 29.11
N ARG A 159 15.50 0.96 29.44
CA ARG A 159 15.78 2.12 28.59
C ARG A 159 16.51 1.74 27.31
N SER A 160 16.18 2.46 26.24
CA SER A 160 16.95 2.47 24.99
C SER A 160 17.73 3.78 24.90
N LEU A 161 19.05 3.70 24.73
CA LEU A 161 19.92 4.87 24.58
C LEU A 161 20.51 4.92 23.17
N LEU A 162 20.57 6.11 22.59
CA LEU A 162 21.26 6.39 21.34
C LEU A 162 22.59 7.09 21.66
N GLN A 163 23.71 6.54 21.16
CA GLN A 163 25.04 7.15 21.32
C GLN A 163 25.31 8.11 20.15
N VAL A 164 25.51 9.39 20.46
CA VAL A 164 25.89 10.42 19.49
C VAL A 164 27.38 10.35 19.18
N LYS A 165 27.74 10.37 17.89
CA LYS A 165 29.12 10.41 17.39
C LYS A 165 29.47 11.79 16.85
N VAL A 166 30.76 12.05 16.67
CA VAL A 166 31.27 13.35 16.17
C VAL A 166 30.74 13.69 14.77
N GLN A 167 30.52 12.68 13.91
CA GLN A 167 29.95 12.88 12.58
C GLN A 167 28.52 13.45 12.65
N ASP A 168 27.70 12.95 13.58
CA ASP A 168 26.32 13.41 13.79
C ASP A 168 26.26 14.89 14.22
N VAL A 169 27.32 15.41 14.86
CA VAL A 169 27.43 16.81 15.29
C VAL A 169 27.61 17.74 14.10
N ALA A 170 28.40 17.35 13.10
CA ALA A 170 28.60 18.14 11.88
C ALA A 170 27.29 18.23 11.08
N GLU A 171 26.62 17.09 10.88
CA GLU A 171 25.31 17.04 10.20
C GLU A 171 24.24 17.84 10.95
N SER A 172 24.27 17.82 12.29
CA SER A 172 23.34 18.60 13.12
C SER A 172 23.58 20.11 13.00
N ASN A 173 24.83 20.55 12.88
CA ASN A 173 25.16 21.96 12.70
C ASN A 173 24.70 22.48 11.33
N ASP A 174 24.91 21.71 10.27
CA ASP A 174 24.48 22.08 8.92
C ASP A 174 22.95 22.23 8.87
N LEU A 175 22.21 21.30 9.48
CA LEU A 175 20.75 21.39 9.60
C LEU A 175 20.32 22.61 10.43
N PHE A 176 21.03 22.89 11.54
CA PHE A 176 20.75 24.07 12.36
C PHE A 176 20.96 25.37 11.59
N GLU A 177 22.07 25.51 10.86
CA GLU A 177 22.34 26.69 10.04
C GLU A 177 21.31 26.84 8.91
N GLN A 178 20.91 25.75 8.27
CA GLN A 178 19.90 25.76 7.21
C GLN A 178 18.51 26.18 7.75
N LEU A 179 18.13 25.74 8.96
CA LEU A 179 16.82 26.01 9.54
C LEU A 179 16.75 27.30 10.37
N MET A 180 17.85 27.70 11.00
CA MET A 180 17.90 28.79 11.98
C MET A 180 18.85 29.92 11.55
N GLY A 181 19.63 29.76 10.48
CA GLY A 181 20.49 30.81 9.93
C GLY A 181 19.72 31.93 9.24
N ASP A 182 20.41 33.02 8.96
CA ASP A 182 19.80 34.28 8.49
C ASP A 182 19.27 34.22 7.04
N VAL A 183 19.69 33.21 6.27
CA VAL A 183 19.33 33.07 4.86
C VAL A 183 18.01 32.32 4.72
N VAL A 184 17.00 32.99 4.16
CA VAL A 184 15.62 32.46 4.07
C VAL A 184 15.45 31.40 2.97
N GLU A 185 16.18 31.51 1.85
CA GLU A 185 15.95 30.64 0.69
C GLU A 185 16.29 29.16 0.94
N PRO A 186 17.43 28.80 1.58
CA PRO A 186 17.76 27.41 1.93
C PRO A 186 16.75 26.78 2.87
N ARG A 187 16.22 27.57 3.82
CA ARG A 187 15.17 27.15 4.75
C ARG A 187 13.87 26.83 4.02
N ARG A 188 13.46 27.71 3.09
CA ARG A 188 12.21 27.51 2.32
C ARG A 188 12.29 26.25 1.45
N ALA A 189 13.39 26.06 0.74
CA ALA A 189 13.61 24.87 -0.08
C ALA A 189 13.54 23.58 0.76
N PHE A 190 14.23 23.57 1.91
CA PHE A 190 14.21 22.43 2.84
C PHE A 190 12.80 22.07 3.31
N ILE A 191 12.01 23.07 3.74
CA ILE A 191 10.63 22.86 4.20
C ILE A 191 9.76 22.33 3.06
N GLN A 192 9.88 22.86 1.84
CA GLN A 192 9.08 22.44 0.69
C GLN A 192 9.40 21.01 0.24
N GLU A 193 10.67 20.64 0.18
CA GLU A 193 11.12 19.29 -0.19
C GLU A 193 10.68 18.24 0.84
N ASN A 194 10.74 18.57 2.13
CA ASN A 194 10.44 17.63 3.22
C ASN A 194 8.98 17.71 3.71
N ALA A 195 8.18 18.66 3.23
CA ALA A 195 6.78 18.83 3.65
C ALA A 195 5.93 17.57 3.44
N LEU A 196 6.22 16.79 2.39
CA LEU A 196 5.50 15.55 2.06
C LEU A 196 6.04 14.32 2.79
N ALA A 197 7.25 14.40 3.37
CA ALA A 197 7.86 13.32 4.15
C ALA A 197 7.27 13.20 5.57
N VAL A 198 6.65 14.28 6.05
CA VAL A 198 6.00 14.33 7.35
C VAL A 198 4.58 13.75 7.26
N ALA A 199 4.47 12.44 7.41
CA ALA A 199 3.17 11.74 7.38
C ALA A 199 2.40 11.78 8.72
N ASN A 200 3.08 12.06 9.85
CA ASN A 200 2.57 11.74 11.19
C ASN A 200 2.73 12.89 12.20
N LEU A 201 2.43 14.14 11.83
CA LEU A 201 2.49 15.27 12.79
C LEU A 201 1.21 15.39 13.65
N ASP A 202 0.02 15.19 13.06
CA ASP A 202 -1.28 15.51 13.69
C ASP A 202 -2.39 14.43 13.52
N ILE A 203 -2.05 13.15 13.65
CA ILE A 203 -3.03 12.06 13.80
C ILE A 203 -2.89 11.46 15.21
#